data_AF-A0A6C0CRE7-F1
#
_entry.id   AF-A0A6C0CRE7-F1
#
_cell.length_a   1.000
_cell.length_b   1.000
_cell.length_c   1.000
_cell.angle_alpha   90.00
_cell.angle_beta   90.00
_cell.angle_gamma   90.00
#
_symmetry.space_group_name_H-M   'P 1'
#
loop_
_entity.id
_entity.type
_entity.pdbx_description
1 polymer ?
#
loop_
_entity_poly.entity_id
_entity_poly.type
_entity_poly.pdbx_seq_one_letter_code
_entity_poly.pdbx_strand_id
1 'polypeptide(L)'
;MTSMVDKHYTYDFFEKFNNINNENYISEEVIKKINELSNKVGAPNYNRTPNFQKNYKKKKTLSKEDWEAIRNYVPTVLEKNVEGIDADIDKIRSYLNKMTDDNYEELYEQIKQVINIYIDDKDALNKIGNTIFEMSSINSFWSKLYANLYKCLINDYKVMDEICNENFHNFMELFEKIEYVSPEENYDKFCQINKVNEKRKALSKFFVHLMNNNVIDKEEVVNIIMLLIEVTDQNLENSDSRYIIEEISENLFILIVDGKDCIESHNEWHNIVDKIEYFSLLNLKQYNGMSSKSLFKYMDIFEEIE
;
A
#
# COMPACT_ATOMS: atom_id res chain seq x y z
N MET A 1 19.05 12.78 -22.48
CA MET A 1 18.75 11.37 -22.83
C MET A 1 19.94 10.80 -23.60
N THR A 2 20.98 10.36 -22.89
CA THR A 2 22.09 9.61 -23.50
C THR A 2 22.24 8.36 -22.67
N SER A 3 21.59 7.30 -23.14
CA SER A 3 21.40 6.05 -22.44
C SER A 3 22.74 5.37 -22.14
N MET A 4 22.82 4.74 -20.98
CA MET A 4 23.91 3.87 -20.53
C MET A 4 23.99 2.56 -21.36
N VAL A 5 24.05 2.63 -22.69
CA VAL A 5 23.91 1.43 -23.56
C VAL A 5 25.17 1.08 -24.35
N ASP A 6 26.25 1.88 -24.33
CA ASP A 6 27.42 1.62 -25.19
C ASP A 6 28.62 0.93 -24.49
N LYS A 7 28.38 -0.04 -23.61
CA LYS A 7 29.43 -0.97 -23.14
C LYS A 7 29.07 -2.42 -23.41
N HIS A 8 28.94 -2.75 -24.68
CA HIS A 8 28.85 -4.15 -25.12
C HIS A 8 30.26 -4.71 -25.27
N TYR A 9 30.60 -5.71 -24.45
CA TYR A 9 31.84 -6.46 -24.60
C TYR A 9 31.75 -7.33 -25.86
N THR A 10 32.74 -7.21 -26.75
CA THR A 10 32.84 -8.02 -27.97
C THR A 10 33.36 -9.42 -27.66
N TYR A 11 33.14 -10.38 -28.56
CA TYR A 11 33.67 -11.74 -28.41
C TYR A 11 35.20 -11.74 -28.18
N ASP A 12 35.93 -10.89 -28.91
CA ASP A 12 37.39 -10.71 -28.77
C ASP A 12 37.80 -10.20 -27.38
N PHE A 13 36.92 -9.47 -26.68
CA PHE A 13 37.18 -9.08 -25.30
C PHE A 13 37.31 -10.31 -24.39
N PHE A 14 36.47 -11.33 -24.59
CA PHE A 14 36.49 -12.55 -23.79
C PHE A 14 37.66 -13.47 -24.15
N GLU A 15 38.11 -13.49 -25.42
CA GLU A 15 39.31 -14.26 -25.79
C GLU A 15 40.56 -13.82 -25.02
N LYS A 16 40.66 -12.53 -24.66
CA LYS A 16 41.77 -12.01 -23.83
C LYS A 16 41.82 -12.63 -22.44
N PHE A 17 40.69 -13.12 -21.92
CA PHE A 17 40.61 -13.76 -20.60
C PHE A 17 40.73 -15.30 -20.67
N ASN A 18 40.57 -15.91 -21.84
CA ASN A 18 40.68 -17.37 -22.01
C ASN A 18 42.11 -17.90 -21.82
N ASN A 19 43.13 -17.06 -22.00
CA ASN A 19 44.56 -17.42 -21.87
C ASN A 19 45.23 -16.78 -20.64
N ILE A 20 44.47 -16.32 -19.66
CA ILE A 20 45.05 -15.83 -18.41
C ILE A 20 45.56 -17.02 -17.60
N ASN A 21 46.84 -16.96 -17.22
CA ASN A 21 47.40 -17.94 -16.30
C ASN A 21 46.82 -17.71 -14.90
N ASN A 22 45.81 -18.51 -14.55
CA ASN A 22 45.03 -18.38 -13.30
C ASN A 22 45.90 -18.45 -12.02
N GLU A 23 47.12 -18.99 -12.11
CA GLU A 23 48.08 -19.06 -11.01
C GLU A 23 48.49 -17.68 -10.48
N ASN A 24 48.39 -16.60 -11.28
CA ASN A 24 48.76 -15.24 -10.85
C ASN A 24 47.60 -14.42 -10.23
N TYR A 25 46.35 -14.88 -10.33
CA TYR A 25 45.17 -14.09 -9.93
C TYR A 25 44.48 -14.61 -8.67
N ILE A 26 44.70 -15.88 -8.32
CA ILE A 26 44.11 -16.51 -7.15
C ILE A 26 45.25 -16.99 -6.27
N SER A 27 45.34 -16.46 -5.04
CA SER A 27 46.38 -16.89 -4.11
C SER A 27 46.23 -18.37 -3.79
N GLU A 28 47.36 -19.05 -3.53
CA GLU A 28 47.39 -20.47 -3.17
C GLU A 28 46.46 -20.79 -1.99
N GLU A 29 46.27 -19.85 -1.06
CA GLU A 29 45.36 -20.01 0.06
C GLU A 29 43.89 -20.15 -0.39
N VAL A 30 43.46 -19.34 -1.36
CA VAL A 30 42.10 -19.38 -1.91
C VAL A 30 41.91 -20.65 -2.72
N ILE A 31 42.89 -21.04 -3.53
CA ILE A 31 42.87 -22.32 -4.28
C ILE A 31 42.74 -23.49 -3.30
N LYS A 32 43.48 -23.45 -2.19
CA LYS A 32 43.40 -24.48 -1.14
C LYS A 32 42.02 -24.55 -0.51
N LYS A 33 41.40 -23.41 -0.17
CA LYS A 33 40.01 -23.35 0.35
C LYS A 33 39.00 -23.90 -0.66
N ILE A 34 39.14 -23.57 -1.94
CA ILE A 34 38.27 -24.07 -3.02
C ILE A 34 38.39 -25.59 -3.12
N ASN A 35 39.61 -26.12 -3.11
CA ASN A 35 39.85 -27.57 -3.18
C ASN A 35 39.34 -28.30 -1.92
N GLU A 36 39.50 -27.71 -0.73
CA GLU A 36 38.94 -28.26 0.50
C GLU A 36 37.40 -28.31 0.47
N LEU A 37 36.74 -27.25 -0.02
CA LEU A 37 35.29 -27.22 -0.22
C LEU A 37 34.86 -28.26 -1.26
N SER A 38 35.53 -28.30 -2.41
CA SER A 38 35.24 -29.25 -3.49
C SER A 38 35.35 -30.70 -3.01
N ASN A 39 36.38 -31.03 -2.21
CA ASN A 39 36.52 -32.36 -1.62
C ASN A 39 35.41 -32.67 -0.61
N LYS A 40 35.02 -31.70 0.22
CA LYS A 40 33.93 -31.86 1.19
C LYS A 40 32.58 -32.06 0.51
N VAL A 41 32.32 -31.34 -0.59
CA VAL A 41 31.04 -31.38 -1.31
C VAL A 41 30.98 -32.42 -2.45
N GLY A 42 32.15 -32.93 -2.86
CA GLY A 42 32.30 -33.90 -3.94
C GLY A 42 32.36 -35.35 -3.49
N ALA A 43 32.51 -35.61 -2.19
CA ALA A 43 32.51 -36.97 -1.65
C ALA A 43 31.22 -37.73 -2.05
N PRO A 44 31.28 -39.03 -2.41
CA PRO A 44 30.09 -39.79 -2.81
C PRO A 44 28.97 -39.78 -1.76
N ASN A 45 29.35 -39.60 -0.49
CA ASN A 45 28.44 -39.56 0.65
C ASN A 45 27.97 -38.15 1.01
N TYR A 46 28.44 -37.11 0.30
CA TYR A 46 27.99 -35.75 0.51
C TYR A 46 26.61 -35.54 -0.11
N ASN A 47 25.61 -35.31 0.74
CA ASN A 47 24.25 -35.10 0.29
C ASN A 47 24.12 -33.69 -0.31
N ARG A 48 24.16 -33.61 -1.65
CA ARG A 48 24.10 -32.35 -2.42
C ARG A 48 22.77 -31.59 -2.29
N THR A 49 21.74 -32.23 -1.73
CA THR A 49 20.44 -31.62 -1.49
C THR A 49 20.28 -31.39 0.01
N PRO A 50 19.81 -30.21 0.46
CA PRO A 50 19.44 -30.02 1.86
C PRO A 50 18.40 -31.10 2.22
N ASN A 51 18.81 -32.04 3.07
CA ASN A 51 17.92 -33.09 3.52
C ASN A 51 16.98 -32.43 4.54
N PHE A 52 15.90 -31.83 4.05
CA PHE A 52 14.75 -31.54 4.89
C PHE A 52 14.33 -32.90 5.43
N GLN A 53 14.65 -33.18 6.70
CA GLN A 53 14.06 -34.31 7.38
C GLN A 53 12.57 -34.08 7.27
N LYS A 54 11.92 -34.78 6.33
CA LYS A 54 10.50 -35.04 6.43
C LYS A 54 10.41 -35.76 7.76
N ASN A 55 10.09 -35.00 8.81
CA ASN A 55 9.39 -35.54 9.95
C ASN A 55 8.15 -36.14 9.33
N TYR A 56 8.26 -37.41 8.90
CA TYR A 56 7.16 -38.33 8.93
C TYR A 56 6.72 -38.23 10.38
N LYS A 57 5.79 -37.32 10.65
CA LYS A 57 5.05 -37.33 11.90
C LYS A 57 4.66 -38.81 12.01
N LYS A 58 5.26 -39.55 12.96
CA LYS A 58 4.71 -40.83 13.39
C LYS A 58 3.21 -40.57 13.41
N LYS A 59 2.41 -41.34 12.64
CA LYS A 59 0.95 -41.23 12.68
C LYS A 59 0.62 -41.09 14.16
N LYS A 60 0.28 -39.88 14.60
CA LYS A 60 0.02 -39.63 16.01
C LYS A 60 -1.20 -40.48 16.23
N THR A 61 -1.06 -41.57 16.98
CA THR A 61 -2.21 -42.35 17.42
C THR A 61 -3.01 -41.37 18.24
N LEU A 62 -4.05 -40.82 17.62
CA LEU A 62 -4.97 -39.86 18.22
C LEU A 62 -5.39 -40.45 19.56
N SER A 63 -5.11 -39.73 20.64
CA SER A 63 -5.55 -40.17 21.96
C SER A 63 -7.08 -40.17 22.02
N LYS A 64 -7.65 -40.77 23.06
CA LYS A 64 -9.10 -40.74 23.23
C LYS A 64 -9.61 -39.29 23.37
N GLU A 65 -8.81 -38.42 23.99
CA GLU A 65 -9.06 -36.98 24.07
C GLU A 65 -8.97 -36.29 22.71
N ASP A 66 -7.98 -36.61 21.87
CA ASP A 66 -7.88 -36.07 20.51
C ASP A 66 -9.10 -36.51 19.65
N TRP A 67 -9.59 -37.74 19.84
CA TRP A 67 -10.82 -38.24 19.19
C TRP A 67 -12.11 -37.62 19.73
N GLU A 68 -12.14 -37.24 21.00
CA GLU A 68 -13.25 -36.48 21.59
C GLU A 68 -13.23 -35.03 21.10
N ALA A 69 -12.06 -34.40 20.97
CA ALA A 69 -11.93 -33.06 20.40
C ALA A 69 -12.32 -33.00 18.91
N ILE A 70 -11.96 -34.01 18.11
CA ILE A 70 -12.40 -34.11 16.71
C ILE A 70 -13.91 -34.38 16.62
N ARG A 71 -14.48 -35.20 17.54
CA ARG A 71 -15.94 -35.43 17.57
C ARG A 71 -16.74 -34.23 18.07
N ASN A 72 -16.15 -33.45 18.96
CA ASN A 72 -16.71 -32.20 19.47
C ASN A 72 -16.26 -30.99 18.64
N TYR A 73 -15.65 -31.21 17.47
CA TYR A 73 -15.33 -30.15 16.53
C TYR A 73 -16.63 -29.49 16.11
N VAL A 74 -16.85 -28.27 16.59
CA VAL A 74 -17.95 -27.43 16.13
C VAL A 74 -17.47 -26.83 14.82
N PRO A 75 -18.02 -27.26 13.66
CA PRO A 75 -17.68 -26.62 12.40
C PRO A 75 -18.03 -25.14 12.52
N THR A 76 -17.12 -24.27 12.09
CA THR A 76 -17.42 -22.84 12.00
C THR A 76 -18.58 -22.67 11.03
N VAL A 77 -19.77 -22.39 11.55
CA VAL A 77 -20.93 -22.04 10.74
C VAL A 77 -20.67 -20.63 10.23
N LEU A 78 -20.32 -20.52 8.95
CA LEU A 78 -20.30 -19.23 8.28
C LEU A 78 -21.76 -18.79 8.14
N GLU A 79 -22.22 -17.92 9.03
CA GLU A 79 -23.49 -17.22 8.88
C GLU A 79 -23.40 -16.39 7.59
N LYS A 80 -24.00 -16.90 6.53
CA LYS A 80 -24.20 -16.15 5.30
C LYS A 80 -25.51 -15.39 5.47
N ASN A 81 -25.49 -14.11 5.15
CA ASN A 81 -26.72 -13.36 4.97
C ASN A 81 -27.48 -14.02 3.81
N VAL A 82 -28.60 -14.67 4.10
CA VAL A 82 -29.34 -15.47 3.12
C VAL A 82 -30.35 -14.60 2.36
N GLU A 83 -30.94 -13.61 3.03
CA GLU A 83 -31.96 -12.71 2.48
C GLU A 83 -31.84 -11.30 3.07
N GLY A 84 -32.34 -10.30 2.33
CA GLY A 84 -32.35 -8.90 2.75
C GLY A 84 -31.13 -8.10 2.31
N ILE A 85 -31.08 -6.85 2.75
CA ILE A 85 -30.07 -5.87 2.33
C ILE A 85 -28.64 -6.33 2.58
N ASP A 86 -28.37 -7.02 3.68
CA ASP A 86 -27.02 -7.48 4.01
C ASP A 86 -26.50 -8.54 3.02
N ALA A 87 -27.40 -9.38 2.48
CA ALA A 87 -27.07 -10.35 1.43
C ALA A 87 -26.74 -9.65 0.11
N ASP A 88 -27.45 -8.57 -0.21
CA ASP A 88 -27.21 -7.77 -1.41
C ASP A 88 -25.95 -6.91 -1.31
N ILE A 89 -25.63 -6.41 -0.11
CA ILE A 89 -24.34 -5.79 0.19
C ILE A 89 -23.20 -6.80 -0.01
N ASP A 90 -23.35 -8.04 0.42
CA ASP A 90 -22.35 -9.10 0.18
C ASP A 90 -22.17 -9.42 -1.31
N LYS A 91 -23.24 -9.33 -2.12
CA LYS A 91 -23.12 -9.42 -3.59
C LYS A 91 -22.33 -8.25 -4.16
N ILE A 92 -22.64 -7.01 -3.74
CA ILE A 92 -21.88 -5.82 -4.16
C ILE A 92 -20.40 -5.98 -3.83
N ARG A 93 -20.06 -6.41 -2.60
CA ARG A 93 -18.66 -6.71 -2.22
C ARG A 93 -18.03 -7.75 -3.15
N SER A 94 -18.79 -8.79 -3.53
CA SER A 94 -18.31 -9.78 -4.50
C SER A 94 -18.05 -9.20 -5.88
N TYR A 95 -18.93 -8.31 -6.37
CA TYR A 95 -18.79 -7.67 -7.67
C TYR A 95 -17.59 -6.72 -7.68
N LEU A 96 -17.44 -5.86 -6.68
CA LEU A 96 -16.31 -4.96 -6.55
C LEU A 96 -14.98 -5.72 -6.56
N ASN A 97 -14.85 -6.78 -5.76
CA ASN A 97 -13.62 -7.57 -5.70
C ASN A 97 -13.29 -8.35 -6.98
N LYS A 98 -14.27 -8.58 -7.87
CA LYS A 98 -14.08 -9.24 -9.17
C LYS A 98 -13.93 -8.24 -10.32
N MET A 99 -14.08 -6.94 -10.03
CA MET A 99 -14.09 -5.89 -11.03
C MET A 99 -12.69 -5.66 -11.57
N THR A 100 -12.62 -5.64 -12.89
CA THR A 100 -11.43 -5.38 -13.70
C THR A 100 -11.87 -4.54 -14.90
N ASP A 101 -10.93 -3.96 -15.65
CA ASP A 101 -11.26 -3.19 -16.84
C ASP A 101 -12.04 -4.02 -17.89
N ASP A 102 -11.73 -5.31 -18.02
CA ASP A 102 -12.33 -6.21 -19.04
C ASP A 102 -13.80 -6.55 -18.77
N ASN A 103 -14.20 -6.58 -17.50
CA ASN A 103 -15.55 -6.96 -17.07
C ASN A 103 -16.30 -5.82 -16.37
N TYR A 104 -15.79 -4.59 -16.48
CA TYR A 104 -16.32 -3.41 -15.80
C TYR A 104 -17.80 -3.18 -16.11
N GLU A 105 -18.17 -3.11 -17.39
CA GLU A 105 -19.54 -2.80 -17.82
C GLU A 105 -20.57 -3.82 -17.29
N GLU A 106 -20.21 -5.11 -17.33
CA GLU A 106 -21.07 -6.19 -16.86
C GLU A 106 -21.30 -6.11 -15.35
N LEU A 107 -20.24 -5.93 -14.58
CA LEU A 107 -20.31 -5.87 -13.11
C LEU A 107 -20.94 -4.56 -12.62
N TYR A 108 -20.71 -3.47 -13.34
CA TYR A 108 -21.37 -2.19 -13.07
C TYR A 108 -22.88 -2.30 -13.24
N GLU A 109 -23.36 -2.93 -14.32
CA GLU A 109 -24.79 -3.19 -14.52
C GLU A 109 -25.38 -4.05 -13.40
N GLN A 110 -24.65 -5.06 -12.93
CA GLN A 110 -25.08 -5.89 -11.79
C GLN A 110 -25.18 -5.08 -10.49
N ILE A 111 -24.25 -4.14 -10.24
CA ILE A 111 -24.32 -3.23 -9.09
C ILE A 111 -25.54 -2.31 -9.19
N LYS A 112 -25.81 -1.74 -10.37
CA LYS A 112 -27.00 -0.90 -10.59
C LYS A 112 -28.30 -1.65 -10.34
N GLN A 113 -28.39 -2.90 -10.79
CA GLN A 113 -29.55 -3.75 -10.52
C GLN A 113 -29.81 -3.89 -9.01
N VAL A 114 -28.76 -4.07 -8.21
CA VAL A 114 -28.89 -4.13 -6.75
C VAL A 114 -29.31 -2.78 -6.16
N ILE A 115 -28.68 -1.67 -6.57
CA ILE A 115 -29.03 -0.32 -6.08
C ILE A 115 -30.49 0.02 -6.39
N ASN A 116 -30.96 -0.31 -7.60
CA ASN A 116 -32.33 -0.02 -8.05
C ASN A 116 -33.41 -0.73 -7.23
N ILE A 117 -33.10 -1.85 -6.57
CA ILE A 117 -34.03 -2.52 -5.64
C ILE A 117 -34.38 -1.60 -4.46
N TYR A 118 -33.43 -0.75 -4.05
CA TYR A 118 -33.52 0.08 -2.85
C TYR A 118 -33.68 1.58 -3.17
N ILE A 119 -34.04 1.95 -4.40
CA ILE A 119 -34.01 3.35 -4.86
C ILE A 119 -34.87 4.31 -4.02
N ASP A 120 -35.95 3.79 -3.42
CA ASP A 120 -36.88 4.56 -2.58
C ASP A 120 -36.56 4.45 -1.07
N ASP A 121 -35.56 3.65 -0.68
CA ASP A 121 -35.13 3.42 0.69
C ASP A 121 -33.80 4.14 0.97
N LYS A 122 -33.90 5.35 1.52
CA LYS A 122 -32.73 6.19 1.80
C LYS A 122 -31.75 5.54 2.77
N ASP A 123 -32.23 4.82 3.79
CA ASP A 123 -31.37 4.18 4.78
C ASP A 123 -30.61 3.00 4.16
N ALA A 124 -31.28 2.23 3.30
CA ALA A 124 -30.65 1.16 2.55
C ALA A 124 -29.59 1.68 1.57
N LEU A 125 -29.91 2.75 0.82
CA LEU A 125 -28.98 3.38 -0.10
C LEU A 125 -27.75 3.94 0.61
N ASN A 126 -27.93 4.57 1.78
CA ASN A 126 -26.82 5.03 2.60
C ASN A 126 -25.90 3.87 3.02
N LYS A 127 -26.45 2.74 3.47
CA LYS A 127 -25.65 1.55 3.81
C LYS A 127 -24.88 0.99 2.61
N ILE A 128 -25.55 0.92 1.45
CA ILE A 128 -24.94 0.44 0.21
C ILE A 128 -23.82 1.38 -0.24
N GLY A 129 -24.08 2.68 -0.31
CA GLY A 129 -23.10 3.68 -0.74
C GLY A 129 -21.90 3.76 0.20
N ASN A 130 -22.12 3.72 1.52
CA ASN A 130 -21.05 3.64 2.51
C ASN A 130 -20.19 2.40 2.31
N THR A 131 -20.81 1.25 2.02
CA THR A 131 -20.07 0.01 1.77
C THR A 131 -19.26 0.10 0.47
N ILE A 132 -19.82 0.65 -0.60
CA ILE A 132 -19.10 0.85 -1.87
C ILE A 132 -17.90 1.77 -1.65
N PHE A 133 -18.08 2.88 -0.92
CA PHE A 133 -17.01 3.83 -0.64
C PHE A 133 -15.90 3.18 0.20
N GLU A 134 -16.25 2.47 1.28
CA GLU A 134 -15.27 1.79 2.13
C GLU A 134 -14.48 0.72 1.34
N MET A 135 -15.16 -0.09 0.55
CA MET A 135 -14.48 -1.10 -0.29
C MET A 135 -13.57 -0.46 -1.34
N SER A 136 -13.98 0.67 -1.90
CA SER A 136 -13.22 1.42 -2.91
C SER A 136 -11.96 2.07 -2.35
N SER A 137 -12.03 2.56 -1.10
CA SER A 137 -10.95 3.28 -0.44
C SER A 137 -9.84 2.41 0.16
N ILE A 138 -10.11 1.12 0.42
CA ILE A 138 -9.12 0.22 1.04
C ILE A 138 -8.07 -0.26 0.03
N ASN A 139 -8.41 -0.35 -1.25
CA ASN A 139 -7.54 -1.00 -2.24
C ASN A 139 -6.79 0.03 -3.10
N SER A 140 -5.55 0.33 -2.69
CA SER A 140 -4.70 1.31 -3.40
C SER A 140 -4.42 0.94 -4.86
N PHE A 141 -4.39 -0.36 -5.22
CA PHE A 141 -4.09 -0.80 -6.58
C PHE A 141 -5.24 -0.51 -7.56
N TRP A 142 -6.49 -0.71 -7.12
CA TRP A 142 -7.69 -0.53 -7.94
C TRP A 142 -8.35 0.84 -7.74
N SER A 143 -7.71 1.73 -6.98
CA SER A 143 -8.21 3.07 -6.63
C SER A 143 -8.68 3.88 -7.84
N LYS A 144 -7.96 3.83 -8.98
CA LYS A 144 -8.38 4.49 -10.23
C LYS A 144 -9.66 3.89 -10.82
N LEU A 145 -9.75 2.55 -10.87
CA LEU A 145 -10.93 1.84 -11.37
C LEU A 145 -12.16 2.18 -10.50
N TYR A 146 -11.97 2.16 -9.18
CA TYR A 146 -13.05 2.46 -8.25
C TYR A 146 -13.44 3.94 -8.24
N ALA A 147 -12.52 4.87 -8.48
CA ALA A 147 -12.86 6.27 -8.66
C ALA A 147 -13.71 6.49 -9.92
N ASN A 148 -13.44 5.76 -11.01
CA ASN A 148 -14.28 5.78 -12.21
C ASN A 148 -15.68 5.20 -11.92
N LEU A 149 -15.75 4.09 -11.20
CA LEU A 149 -17.01 3.50 -10.74
C LEU A 149 -17.84 4.53 -9.96
N TYR A 150 -17.22 5.21 -9.01
CA TYR A 150 -17.90 6.17 -8.17
C TYR A 150 -18.43 7.36 -8.97
N LYS A 151 -17.66 7.86 -9.94
CA LYS A 151 -18.11 8.88 -10.90
C LYS A 151 -19.35 8.44 -11.68
N CYS A 152 -19.36 7.22 -12.20
CA CYS A 152 -20.51 6.67 -12.90
C CYS A 152 -21.73 6.53 -11.96
N LEU A 153 -21.53 6.07 -10.73
CA LEU A 153 -22.58 5.95 -9.72
C LEU A 153 -23.20 7.30 -9.35
N ILE A 154 -22.41 8.37 -9.21
CA ILE A 154 -22.92 9.72 -8.92
C ILE A 154 -23.79 10.24 -10.08
N ASN A 155 -23.37 10.00 -11.33
CA ASN A 155 -24.14 10.41 -12.50
C ASN A 155 -25.52 9.74 -12.56
N ASP A 156 -25.60 8.46 -12.19
CA ASP A 156 -26.84 7.68 -12.20
C ASP A 156 -27.69 7.90 -10.93
N TYR A 157 -27.04 8.12 -9.78
CA TYR A 157 -27.66 8.20 -8.46
C TYR A 157 -27.13 9.39 -7.66
N LYS A 158 -27.89 10.51 -7.66
CA LYS A 158 -27.50 11.73 -6.95
C LYS A 158 -27.22 11.53 -5.45
N VAL A 159 -27.91 10.59 -4.80
CA VAL A 159 -27.66 10.26 -3.38
C VAL A 159 -26.22 9.81 -3.11
N MET A 160 -25.54 9.24 -4.11
CA MET A 160 -24.15 8.83 -3.98
C MET A 160 -23.20 10.02 -3.84
N ASP A 161 -23.57 11.21 -4.33
CA ASP A 161 -22.79 12.43 -4.15
C ASP A 161 -22.82 12.89 -2.69
N GLU A 162 -24.00 12.90 -2.06
CA GLU A 162 -24.18 13.18 -0.63
C GLU A 162 -23.36 12.18 0.22
N ILE A 163 -23.46 10.88 -0.09
CA ILE A 163 -22.74 9.81 0.60
C ILE A 163 -21.22 9.96 0.41
N CYS A 164 -20.74 10.36 -0.77
CA CYS A 164 -19.32 10.59 -1.03
C CYS A 164 -18.77 11.67 -0.11
N ASN A 165 -19.45 12.82 -0.06
CA ASN A 165 -19.01 13.97 0.72
C ASN A 165 -19.04 13.67 2.24
N GLU A 166 -20.09 13.00 2.73
CA GLU A 166 -20.17 12.57 4.13
C GLU A 166 -19.02 11.61 4.48
N ASN A 167 -18.76 10.60 3.64
CA ASN A 167 -17.65 9.67 3.88
C ASN A 167 -16.30 10.38 3.82
N PHE A 168 -16.09 11.25 2.83
CA PHE A 168 -14.86 12.02 2.68
C PHE A 168 -14.53 12.78 3.98
N HIS A 169 -15.48 13.53 4.52
CA HIS A 169 -15.30 14.26 5.78
C HIS A 169 -15.06 13.32 6.98
N ASN A 170 -15.75 12.18 7.06
CA ASN A 170 -15.49 11.19 8.12
C ASN A 170 -14.06 10.62 8.04
N PHE A 171 -13.49 10.51 6.85
CA PHE A 171 -12.12 10.03 6.66
C PHE A 171 -11.05 11.11 6.85
N MET A 172 -11.42 12.41 6.89
CA MET A 172 -10.49 13.49 7.24
C MET A 172 -9.90 13.31 8.64
N GLU A 173 -10.67 12.77 9.59
CA GLU A 173 -10.20 12.47 10.95
C GLU A 173 -8.96 11.54 10.96
N LEU A 174 -8.79 10.69 9.93
CA LEU A 174 -7.63 9.82 9.83
C LEU A 174 -6.33 10.59 9.56
N PHE A 175 -6.41 11.77 8.94
CA PHE A 175 -5.26 12.63 8.66
C PHE A 175 -4.91 13.53 9.85
N GLU A 176 -5.87 13.87 10.69
CA GLU A 176 -5.65 14.63 11.93
C GLU A 176 -4.93 13.79 12.99
N LYS A 177 -5.23 12.49 13.05
CA LYS A 177 -4.72 11.59 14.09
C LYS A 177 -3.69 10.59 13.55
N ILE A 178 -2.42 10.96 13.65
CA ILE A 178 -1.29 10.09 13.30
C ILE A 178 -0.54 9.72 14.59
N GLU A 179 -0.56 8.43 14.92
CA GLU A 179 0.08 7.89 16.12
C GLU A 179 1.20 6.91 15.73
N TYR A 180 2.14 6.73 16.65
CA TYR A 180 3.13 5.67 16.60
C TYR A 180 3.25 5.00 17.97
N VAL A 181 3.55 3.71 17.97
CA VAL A 181 3.92 2.96 19.18
C VAL A 181 5.02 1.98 18.79
N SER A 182 5.98 1.76 19.68
CA SER A 182 7.03 0.77 19.42
C SER A 182 6.47 -0.66 19.48
N PRO A 183 6.93 -1.58 18.61
CA PRO A 183 6.55 -2.99 18.68
C PRO A 183 7.05 -3.67 19.97
N GLU A 184 8.10 -3.14 20.59
CA GLU A 184 8.59 -3.58 21.91
C GLU A 184 7.67 -3.13 23.05
N GLU A 185 7.00 -1.98 22.91
CA GLU A 185 6.06 -1.46 23.91
C GLU A 185 4.69 -2.13 23.82
N ASN A 186 4.09 -2.16 22.62
CA ASN A 186 2.80 -2.77 22.39
C ASN A 186 2.66 -3.26 20.95
N TYR A 187 2.99 -4.53 20.74
CA TYR A 187 2.95 -5.17 19.43
C TYR A 187 1.54 -5.17 18.80
N ASP A 188 0.49 -5.42 19.58
CA ASP A 188 -0.88 -5.44 19.06
C ASP A 188 -1.32 -4.05 18.57
N LYS A 189 -1.02 -3.00 19.35
CA LYS A 189 -1.30 -1.61 18.96
C LYS A 189 -0.45 -1.22 17.75
N PHE A 190 0.81 -1.64 17.68
CA PHE A 190 1.68 -1.42 16.51
C PHE A 190 1.08 -2.04 15.24
N CYS A 191 0.59 -3.28 15.31
CA CYS A 191 -0.09 -3.92 14.19
C CYS A 191 -1.37 -3.20 13.77
N GLN A 192 -2.14 -2.67 14.72
CA GLN A 192 -3.34 -1.87 14.44
C GLN A 192 -2.98 -0.55 13.75
N ILE A 193 -1.99 0.18 14.26
CA ILE A 193 -1.51 1.43 13.68
C ILE A 193 -1.01 1.22 12.25
N ASN A 194 -0.24 0.16 11.99
CA ASN A 194 0.23 -0.14 10.64
C ASN A 194 -0.93 -0.37 9.66
N LYS A 195 -2.02 -1.04 10.07
CA LYS A 195 -3.22 -1.19 9.23
C LYS A 195 -3.88 0.16 8.95
N VAL A 196 -3.94 1.05 9.94
CA VAL A 196 -4.48 2.41 9.76
C VAL A 196 -3.60 3.23 8.82
N ASN A 197 -2.27 3.11 8.92
CA ASN A 197 -1.33 3.80 8.04
C ASN A 197 -1.45 3.33 6.58
N GLU A 198 -1.57 2.02 6.35
CA GLU A 198 -1.83 1.49 5.00
C GLU A 198 -3.19 1.94 4.46
N LYS A 199 -4.23 1.97 5.32
CA LYS A 199 -5.54 2.54 4.97
C LYS A 199 -5.43 4.02 4.60
N ARG A 200 -4.63 4.81 5.31
CA ARG A 200 -4.40 6.24 5.02
C ARG A 200 -3.74 6.44 3.66
N LYS A 201 -2.71 5.66 3.33
CA LYS A 201 -2.06 5.71 2.00
C LYS A 201 -3.02 5.32 0.88
N ALA A 202 -3.83 4.28 1.09
CA ALA A 202 -4.85 3.87 0.13
C ALA A 202 -5.92 4.95 -0.08
N LEU A 203 -6.36 5.60 1.00
CA LEU A 203 -7.27 6.74 0.96
C LEU A 203 -6.67 7.93 0.22
N SER A 204 -5.44 8.33 0.54
CA SER A 204 -4.73 9.41 -0.16
C SER A 204 -4.74 9.19 -1.67
N LYS A 205 -4.42 7.97 -2.10
CA LYS A 205 -4.44 7.61 -3.51
C LYS A 205 -5.85 7.62 -4.12
N PHE A 206 -6.83 7.12 -3.38
CA PHE A 206 -8.22 7.13 -3.81
C PHE A 206 -8.76 8.57 -3.97
N PHE A 207 -8.45 9.46 -3.03
CA PHE A 207 -8.85 10.87 -3.08
C PHE A 207 -8.23 11.60 -4.27
N VAL A 208 -6.95 11.39 -4.55
CA VAL A 208 -6.32 11.93 -5.77
C VAL A 208 -7.06 11.46 -7.02
N HIS A 209 -7.44 10.18 -7.10
CA HIS A 209 -8.20 9.68 -8.26
C HIS A 209 -9.63 10.21 -8.32
N LEU A 210 -10.31 10.43 -7.18
CA LEU A 210 -11.60 11.09 -7.14
C LEU A 210 -11.49 12.55 -7.64
N MET A 211 -10.46 13.28 -7.22
CA MET A 211 -10.17 14.64 -7.67
C MET A 211 -9.89 14.68 -9.16
N ASN A 212 -9.00 13.82 -9.66
CA ASN A 212 -8.67 13.73 -11.09
C ASN A 212 -9.89 13.39 -11.96
N ASN A 213 -10.91 12.76 -11.37
CA ASN A 213 -12.18 12.44 -12.02
C ASN A 213 -13.26 13.53 -11.88
N ASN A 214 -12.96 14.64 -11.19
CA ASN A 214 -13.87 15.72 -10.82
C ASN A 214 -15.05 15.24 -9.94
N VAL A 215 -14.80 14.27 -9.06
CA VAL A 215 -15.78 13.82 -8.05
C VAL A 215 -15.67 14.66 -6.78
N ILE A 216 -14.45 15.00 -6.36
CA ILE A 216 -14.18 15.92 -5.24
C ILE A 216 -13.46 17.17 -5.75
N ASP A 217 -13.66 18.30 -5.06
CA ASP A 217 -12.96 19.54 -5.40
C ASP A 217 -11.46 19.42 -5.05
N LYS A 218 -10.60 20.02 -5.86
CA LYS A 218 -9.16 20.09 -5.59
C LYS A 218 -8.84 20.85 -4.31
N GLU A 219 -9.69 21.80 -3.91
CA GLU A 219 -9.58 22.52 -2.63
C GLU A 219 -9.53 21.55 -1.44
N GLU A 220 -10.34 20.49 -1.46
CA GLU A 220 -10.39 19.49 -0.39
C GLU A 220 -9.06 18.72 -0.26
N VAL A 221 -8.46 18.33 -1.39
CA VAL A 221 -7.16 17.64 -1.41
C VAL A 221 -6.03 18.59 -0.96
N VAL A 222 -6.07 19.85 -1.39
CA VAL A 222 -5.13 20.89 -0.96
C VAL A 222 -5.22 21.12 0.54
N ASN A 223 -6.42 21.14 1.12
CA ASN A 223 -6.61 21.27 2.56
C ASN A 223 -5.96 20.11 3.34
N ILE A 224 -6.02 18.88 2.83
CA ILE A 224 -5.31 17.73 3.41
C ILE A 224 -3.79 17.95 3.35
N ILE A 225 -3.27 18.38 2.20
CA ILE A 225 -1.83 18.64 2.01
C ILE A 225 -1.35 19.69 3.02
N MET A 226 -2.08 20.81 3.13
CA MET A 226 -1.74 21.90 4.05
C MET A 226 -1.80 21.46 5.52
N LEU A 227 -2.81 20.68 5.90
CA LEU A 227 -2.90 20.07 7.24
C LEU A 227 -1.66 19.22 7.54
N LEU A 228 -1.27 18.34 6.61
CA LEU A 228 -0.11 17.45 6.79
C LEU A 228 1.23 18.22 6.84
N ILE A 229 1.37 19.29 6.06
CA ILE A 229 2.52 20.20 6.13
C ILE A 229 2.56 20.88 7.51
N GLU A 230 1.44 21.39 8.00
CA GLU A 230 1.35 22.02 9.32
C GLU A 230 1.71 21.04 10.45
N VAL A 231 1.16 19.82 10.42
CA VAL A 231 1.48 18.78 11.41
C VAL A 231 2.97 18.42 11.35
N THR A 232 3.58 18.41 10.16
CA THR A 232 5.02 18.19 10.00
C THR A 232 5.81 19.31 10.68
N ASP A 233 5.51 20.58 10.36
CA ASP A 233 6.15 21.77 10.92
C ASP A 233 6.11 21.75 12.46
N GLN A 234 4.95 21.45 13.04
CA GLN A 234 4.76 21.38 14.50
C GLN A 234 5.59 20.28 15.18
N ASN A 235 6.02 19.25 14.44
CA ASN A 235 6.71 18.08 14.98
C ASN A 235 8.21 18.01 14.64
N LEU A 236 8.77 18.97 13.89
CA LEU A 236 10.17 18.95 13.44
C LEU A 236 11.20 18.86 14.59
N GLU A 237 10.91 19.50 15.73
CA GLU A 237 11.82 19.52 16.88
C GLU A 237 11.60 18.33 17.83
N ASN A 238 10.48 17.62 17.72
CA ASN A 238 10.12 16.52 18.60
C ASN A 238 10.69 15.19 18.11
N SER A 239 11.69 14.65 18.81
CA SER A 239 12.32 13.36 18.47
C SER A 239 11.36 12.17 18.45
N ASP A 240 10.30 12.22 19.26
CA ASP A 240 9.35 11.12 19.39
C ASP A 240 8.38 11.07 18.20
N SER A 241 8.27 12.17 17.47
CA SER A 241 7.41 12.30 16.29
C SER A 241 8.06 11.83 14.99
N ARG A 242 9.24 11.21 15.06
CA ARG A 242 9.98 10.78 13.86
C ARG A 242 9.16 9.88 12.94
N TYR A 243 8.54 8.85 13.50
CA TYR A 243 7.71 7.94 12.73
C TYR A 243 6.43 8.59 12.22
N ILE A 244 5.90 9.58 12.94
CA ILE A 244 4.75 10.37 12.50
C ILE A 244 5.11 11.14 11.22
N ILE A 245 6.25 11.84 11.21
CA ILE A 245 6.73 12.58 10.03
C ILE A 245 7.06 11.64 8.87
N GLU A 246 7.57 10.43 9.12
CA GLU A 246 7.74 9.42 8.07
C GLU A 246 6.40 9.06 7.41
N GLU A 247 5.37 8.75 8.18
CA GLU A 247 4.05 8.42 7.63
C GLU A 247 3.39 9.61 6.91
N ILE A 248 3.59 10.83 7.42
CA ILE A 248 3.13 12.05 6.73
C ILE A 248 3.82 12.21 5.37
N SER A 249 5.15 12.07 5.33
CA SER A 249 5.92 12.23 4.09
C SER A 249 5.50 11.25 3.00
N GLU A 250 5.13 10.01 3.36
CA GLU A 250 4.60 9.02 2.39
C GLU A 250 3.23 9.42 1.85
N ASN A 251 2.35 10.01 2.69
CA ASN A 251 1.05 10.50 2.23
C ASN A 251 1.17 11.76 1.37
N LEU A 252 2.03 12.70 1.76
CA LEU A 252 2.33 13.90 0.99
C LEU A 252 2.89 13.55 -0.39
N PHE A 253 3.77 12.54 -0.47
CA PHE A 253 4.27 12.05 -1.76
C PHE A 253 3.12 11.64 -2.68
N ILE A 254 2.18 10.81 -2.20
CA ILE A 254 1.03 10.38 -3.00
C ILE A 254 0.16 11.58 -3.40
N LEU A 255 -0.21 12.43 -2.44
CA LEU A 255 -1.15 13.53 -2.67
C LEU A 255 -0.59 14.58 -3.66
N ILE A 256 0.71 14.88 -3.55
CA ILE A 256 1.37 15.92 -4.36
C ILE A 256 1.78 15.37 -5.71
N VAL A 257 2.47 14.22 -5.75
CA VAL A 257 3.03 13.68 -7.01
C VAL A 257 1.92 13.11 -7.89
N ASP A 258 1.05 12.23 -7.38
CA ASP A 258 -0.04 11.66 -8.19
C ASP A 258 -1.12 12.71 -8.51
N GLY A 259 -1.21 13.79 -7.72
CA GLY A 259 -2.19 14.87 -7.86
C GLY A 259 -1.70 16.10 -8.64
N LYS A 260 -0.41 16.18 -8.99
CA LYS A 260 0.28 17.35 -9.57
C LYS A 260 -0.52 18.03 -10.68
N ASP A 261 -0.97 17.25 -11.66
CA ASP A 261 -1.68 17.74 -12.85
C ASP A 261 -2.91 18.60 -12.54
N CYS A 262 -3.59 18.34 -11.42
CA CYS A 262 -4.77 19.12 -11.00
C CYS A 262 -4.40 20.26 -10.03
N ILE A 263 -3.51 20.01 -9.08
CA ILE A 263 -3.18 20.94 -7.98
C ILE A 263 -2.18 22.02 -8.39
N GLU A 264 -1.37 21.83 -9.43
CA GLU A 264 -0.41 22.83 -9.91
C GLU A 264 -1.09 24.16 -10.31
N SER A 265 -2.36 24.08 -10.72
CA SER A 265 -3.19 25.24 -11.05
C SER A 265 -3.77 25.98 -9.83
N HIS A 266 -3.54 25.48 -8.61
CA HIS A 266 -4.10 26.01 -7.37
C HIS A 266 -3.32 27.22 -6.85
N ASN A 267 -3.99 28.15 -6.16
CA ASN A 267 -3.34 29.33 -5.58
C ASN A 267 -2.31 28.98 -4.50
N GLU A 268 -2.58 27.93 -3.71
CA GLU A 268 -1.67 27.42 -2.67
C GLU A 268 -0.50 26.59 -3.23
N TRP A 269 -0.43 26.31 -4.54
CA TRP A 269 0.63 25.48 -5.11
C TRP A 269 2.04 26.01 -4.79
N HIS A 270 2.24 27.32 -4.94
CA HIS A 270 3.54 27.93 -4.61
C HIS A 270 3.89 27.76 -3.13
N ASN A 271 2.92 27.89 -2.22
CA ASN A 271 3.14 27.70 -0.79
C ASN A 271 3.50 26.24 -0.46
N ILE A 272 2.86 25.28 -1.14
CA ILE A 272 3.19 23.86 -1.01
C ILE A 272 4.62 23.61 -1.49
N VAL A 273 4.99 24.07 -2.69
CA VAL A 273 6.33 23.90 -3.27
C VAL A 273 7.39 24.50 -2.34
N ASP A 274 7.21 25.74 -1.86
CA ASP A 274 8.15 26.40 -0.95
C ASP A 274 8.35 25.60 0.36
N LYS A 275 7.26 25.02 0.88
CA LYS A 275 7.31 24.20 2.11
C LYS A 275 8.01 22.87 1.89
N ILE A 276 7.75 22.21 0.76
CA ILE A 276 8.45 20.97 0.40
C ILE A 276 9.93 21.23 0.15
N GLU A 277 10.28 22.32 -0.54
CA GLU A 277 11.67 22.75 -0.72
C GLU A 277 12.34 22.96 0.65
N TYR A 278 11.70 23.71 1.54
CA TYR A 278 12.19 23.93 2.90
C TYR A 278 12.45 22.60 3.63
N PHE A 279 11.51 21.64 3.59
CA PHE A 279 11.69 20.32 4.20
C PHE A 279 12.82 19.51 3.58
N SER A 280 13.01 19.60 2.26
CA SER A 280 14.07 18.91 1.53
C SER A 280 15.49 19.40 1.88
N LEU A 281 15.61 20.64 2.39
CA LEU A 281 16.88 21.27 2.73
C LEU A 281 17.21 21.24 4.23
N LEU A 282 16.36 20.61 5.06
CA LEU A 282 16.54 20.60 6.51
C LEU A 282 17.81 19.88 6.96
N ASN A 283 18.45 20.46 7.98
CA ASN A 283 19.59 19.84 8.65
C ASN A 283 19.13 18.93 9.79
N LEU A 284 19.29 17.61 9.62
CA LEU A 284 18.94 16.58 10.62
C LEU A 284 19.61 16.77 11.99
N LYS A 285 20.71 17.53 12.08
CA LYS A 285 21.36 17.84 13.37
C LYS A 285 20.62 18.90 14.19
N GLN A 286 19.80 19.71 13.54
CA GLN A 286 19.02 20.78 14.17
C GLN A 286 17.58 20.32 14.46
N TYR A 287 17.01 19.49 13.59
CA TYR A 287 15.62 19.03 13.69
C TYR A 287 15.57 17.53 13.99
N ASN A 288 15.43 17.20 15.28
CA ASN A 288 15.52 15.82 15.77
C ASN A 288 14.29 14.97 15.42
N GLY A 289 13.14 15.60 15.14
CA GLY A 289 11.94 14.90 14.68
C GLY A 289 12.07 14.41 13.24
N MET A 290 12.94 14.99 12.43
CA MET A 290 13.14 14.52 11.06
C MET A 290 14.00 13.24 11.03
N SER A 291 13.62 12.27 10.19
CA SER A 291 14.50 11.13 9.86
C SER A 291 15.17 11.33 8.51
N SER A 292 16.27 10.62 8.27
CA SER A 292 16.87 10.56 6.92
C SER A 292 15.86 10.07 5.89
N LYS A 293 14.97 9.12 6.27
CA LYS A 293 13.97 8.56 5.37
C LYS A 293 12.94 9.61 4.96
N SER A 294 12.41 10.38 5.91
CA SER A 294 11.52 11.51 5.59
C SER A 294 12.22 12.56 4.74
N LEU A 295 13.47 12.93 5.08
CA LEU A 295 14.24 13.90 4.31
C LEU A 295 14.42 13.47 2.85
N PHE A 296 14.85 12.23 2.60
CA PHE A 296 14.94 11.70 1.25
C PHE A 296 13.58 11.70 0.55
N LYS A 297 12.50 11.35 1.26
CA LYS A 297 11.16 11.42 0.68
C LYS A 297 10.80 12.84 0.25
N TYR A 298 11.08 13.88 1.05
CA TYR A 298 10.83 15.27 0.66
C TYR A 298 11.71 15.72 -0.51
N MET A 299 12.95 15.24 -0.60
CA MET A 299 13.81 15.46 -1.77
C MET A 299 13.19 14.82 -3.03
N ASP A 300 12.69 13.58 -2.91
CA ASP A 300 12.00 12.88 -4.01
C ASP A 300 10.74 13.66 -4.44
N ILE A 301 9.94 14.18 -3.49
CA ILE A 301 8.77 15.00 -3.81
C ILE A 301 9.20 16.27 -4.55
N PHE A 302 10.23 16.95 -4.06
CA PHE A 302 10.72 18.19 -4.67
C PHE A 302 11.22 17.97 -6.11
N GLU A 303 11.98 16.89 -6.35
CA GLU A 303 12.48 16.52 -7.68
C GLU A 303 11.34 16.23 -8.68
N GLU A 304 10.24 15.64 -8.23
CA GLU A 304 9.07 15.34 -9.09
C GLU A 304 8.21 16.59 -9.40
N ILE A 305 8.26 17.63 -8.56
CA ILE A 305 7.46 18.86 -8.73
C ILE A 305 8.20 20.00 -9.41
N GLU A 306 9.53 20.02 -9.38
CA GLU A 306 10.40 20.95 -10.16
C GLU A 306 10.26 20.73 -11.69
#